data_AF-T0YPK6-F1
#
_entry.id   AF-T0YPK6-F1
#
_cell.length_a   1.000
_cell.length_b   1.000
_cell.length_c   1.000
_cell.angle_alpha   90.00
_cell.angle_beta   90.00
_cell.angle_gamma   90.00
#
_symmetry.space_group_name_H-M   'P 1'
#
loop_
_entity.id
_entity.type
_entity.pdbx_description
1 polymer ?
#
loop_
_entity_poly.entity_id
_entity_poly.type
_entity_poly.pdbx_seq_one_letter_code
_entity_poly.pdbx_strand_id
1 'polypeptide(L)'
;GQPPGHCLRGCWIGMHTGRMLGLDTLTLSDLYYTLLLKDTGCSSNAARLWELYGGDDLRTKHDFKQVDSQSLLQLARFVLRHAGPGEALRARIKRLVNLYRNGDALATELVHTRCERGADIVRRLGFGEAVAAGIFSLDEHWNGKGRPQGLRGEYIPIGARIALLAQV
;
A
#
# COMPACT_ATOMS: atom_id res chain seq x y z
N GLY A 1 8.16 -10.06 2.72
CA GLY A 1 7.01 -10.49 1.90
C GLY A 1 5.91 -11.02 2.80
N GLN A 2 4.73 -11.32 2.24
CA GLN A 2 3.63 -12.00 2.94
C GLN A 2 3.87 -13.51 3.06
N PRO A 3 3.21 -14.23 4.00
CA PRO A 3 3.39 -15.68 4.15
C PRO A 3 2.92 -16.44 2.89
N PRO A 4 3.50 -17.63 2.62
CA PRO A 4 3.07 -18.47 1.51
C PRO A 4 1.55 -18.68 1.47
N GLY A 5 0.97 -18.56 0.28
CA GLY A 5 -0.47 -18.71 0.07
C GLY A 5 -1.33 -17.52 0.51
N HIS A 6 -0.76 -16.37 0.88
CA HIS A 6 -1.54 -15.17 1.24
C HIS A 6 -2.57 -14.79 0.16
N CYS A 7 -2.13 -14.64 -1.10
CA CYS A 7 -3.02 -14.28 -2.21
C CYS A 7 -4.09 -15.37 -2.45
N LEU A 8 -3.73 -16.65 -2.34
CA LEU A 8 -4.67 -17.77 -2.53
C LEU A 8 -5.74 -17.80 -1.44
N ARG A 9 -5.36 -17.65 -0.17
CA ARG A 9 -6.32 -17.59 0.95
C ARG A 9 -7.22 -16.37 0.84
N GLY A 10 -6.64 -15.20 0.53
CA GLY A 10 -7.43 -13.99 0.31
C GLY A 10 -8.40 -14.13 -0.86
N CYS A 11 -7.97 -14.75 -1.96
CA CYS A 11 -8.85 -15.04 -3.09
C CYS A 11 -9.99 -15.99 -2.70
N TRP A 12 -9.67 -17.06 -1.97
CA TRP A 12 -10.68 -18.00 -1.48
C TRP A 12 -11.72 -17.29 -0.59
N ILE A 13 -11.28 -16.53 0.42
CA ILE A 13 -12.17 -15.79 1.32
C ILE A 13 -13.02 -14.80 0.52
N GLY A 14 -12.39 -13.95 -0.29
CA GLY A 14 -13.08 -12.90 -1.04
C GLY A 14 -14.10 -13.44 -2.03
N MET A 15 -13.79 -14.54 -2.73
CA MET A 15 -14.74 -15.17 -3.66
C MET A 15 -15.96 -15.75 -2.94
N HIS A 16 -15.78 -16.30 -1.72
CA HIS A 16 -16.92 -16.76 -0.93
C HIS A 16 -17.76 -15.58 -0.44
N THR A 17 -17.14 -14.49 0.00
CA THR A 17 -17.85 -13.25 0.35
C THR A 17 -18.67 -12.73 -0.83
N GLY A 18 -18.09 -12.64 -2.03
CA GLY A 18 -18.80 -12.17 -3.23
C GLY A 18 -20.00 -13.06 -3.59
N ARG A 19 -19.85 -14.39 -3.47
CA ARG A 19 -20.96 -15.33 -3.70
C ARG A 19 -22.08 -15.17 -2.66
N MET A 20 -21.73 -15.00 -1.38
CA MET A 20 -22.72 -14.78 -0.31
C MET A 20 -23.48 -13.46 -0.47
N LEU A 21 -22.85 -12.45 -1.06
CA LEU A 21 -23.49 -11.18 -1.40
C LEU A 21 -24.37 -11.27 -2.66
N GLY A 22 -24.38 -12.41 -3.37
CA GLY A 22 -25.19 -12.60 -4.57
C GLY A 22 -24.69 -11.82 -5.78
N LEU A 23 -23.38 -11.54 -5.87
CA LEU A 23 -22.80 -10.86 -7.04
C LEU A 23 -23.00 -11.69 -8.32
N ASP A 24 -23.25 -11.02 -9.43
CA ASP A 24 -23.41 -11.67 -10.72
C ASP A 24 -22.09 -12.26 -11.25
N THR A 25 -22.17 -13.11 -12.27
CA THR A 25 -21.03 -13.84 -12.83
C THR A 25 -19.92 -12.92 -13.34
N LEU A 26 -20.25 -11.79 -13.96
CA LEU A 26 -19.24 -10.86 -14.49
C LEU A 26 -18.51 -10.18 -13.33
N THR A 27 -19.25 -9.68 -12.35
CA THR A 27 -18.66 -9.07 -11.14
C THR A 27 -17.81 -10.08 -10.35
N LEU A 28 -18.22 -11.35 -10.25
CA LEU A 28 -17.42 -12.40 -9.63
C LEU A 28 -16.13 -12.70 -10.40
N SER A 29 -16.17 -12.65 -11.73
CA SER A 29 -14.97 -12.78 -12.57
C SER A 29 -14.00 -11.63 -12.32
N ASP A 30 -14.48 -10.39 -12.28
CA ASP A 30 -13.64 -9.22 -12.00
C ASP A 30 -13.08 -9.25 -10.56
N LEU A 31 -13.89 -9.69 -9.59
CA LEU A 31 -13.46 -9.89 -8.21
C LEU A 31 -12.34 -10.94 -8.11
N TYR A 32 -12.46 -12.06 -8.83
CA TYR A 32 -11.44 -13.11 -8.84
C TYR A 32 -10.08 -12.58 -9.27
N TYR A 33 -10.03 -11.82 -10.37
CA TYR A 33 -8.78 -11.23 -10.85
C TYR A 33 -8.29 -10.10 -9.94
N THR A 34 -9.19 -9.29 -9.39
CA THR A 34 -8.83 -8.26 -8.38
C THR A 34 -8.11 -8.91 -7.19
N LEU A 35 -8.65 -10.01 -6.65
CA LEU A 35 -8.08 -10.70 -5.49
C LEU A 35 -6.71 -11.33 -5.78
N LEU A 36 -6.53 -11.90 -6.97
CA LEU A 36 -5.26 -12.51 -7.37
C LEU A 36 -4.17 -11.47 -7.67
N LEU A 37 -4.56 -10.32 -8.22
CA LEU A 37 -3.63 -9.31 -8.75
C LEU A 37 -3.43 -8.10 -7.82
N LYS A 38 -4.14 -8.04 -6.68
CA LYS A 38 -4.07 -6.93 -5.71
C LYS A 38 -2.66 -6.50 -5.32
N ASP A 39 -1.71 -7.43 -5.30
CA ASP A 39 -0.32 -7.21 -4.87
C ASP A 39 0.66 -6.90 -6.02
N THR A 40 0.19 -6.82 -7.27
CA THR A 40 1.03 -6.60 -8.46
C THR A 40 1.81 -5.28 -8.42
N GLY A 41 1.28 -4.25 -7.77
CA GLY A 41 1.96 -2.96 -7.57
C GLY A 41 3.05 -2.95 -6.48
N CYS A 42 3.15 -3.99 -5.65
CA CYS A 42 3.96 -3.96 -4.43
C CYS A 42 5.48 -3.89 -4.65
N SER A 43 6.01 -4.40 -5.78
CA SER A 43 7.43 -4.28 -6.14
C SER A 43 7.86 -2.84 -6.41
N SER A 44 6.92 -2.01 -6.89
CA SER A 44 7.16 -0.60 -7.22
C SER A 44 7.34 0.25 -5.96
N ASN A 45 6.71 -0.14 -4.86
CA ASN A 45 6.86 0.56 -3.58
C ASN A 45 8.28 0.37 -2.99
N ALA A 46 8.88 -0.82 -3.13
CA ALA A 46 10.25 -1.06 -2.69
C ALA A 46 11.28 -0.29 -3.53
N ALA A 47 11.10 -0.24 -4.85
CA ALA A 47 11.95 0.55 -5.75
C ALA A 47 11.80 2.06 -5.51
N ARG A 48 10.58 2.55 -5.26
CA ARG A 48 10.33 3.97 -4.97
C ARG A 48 10.81 4.39 -3.58
N LEU A 49 10.66 3.53 -2.57
CA LEU A 49 11.29 3.73 -1.26
C LEU A 49 12.82 3.77 -1.39
N TRP A 50 13.40 2.92 -2.25
CA TRP A 50 14.83 2.96 -2.55
C TRP A 50 15.25 4.28 -3.22
N GLU A 51 14.51 4.76 -4.22
CA GLU A 51 14.75 6.07 -4.87
C GLU A 51 14.60 7.27 -3.92
N LEU A 52 13.61 7.24 -3.03
CA LEU A 52 13.32 8.34 -2.10
C LEU A 52 14.29 8.36 -0.90
N TYR A 53 14.75 7.21 -0.43
CA TYR A 53 15.47 7.10 0.84
C TYR A 53 16.90 6.59 0.75
N GLY A 54 17.29 5.88 -0.32
CA GLY A 54 18.66 5.41 -0.56
C GLY A 54 19.30 4.70 0.65
N GLY A 55 19.02 3.42 0.87
CA GLY A 55 19.70 2.64 1.92
C GLY A 55 18.92 1.45 2.50
N ASP A 56 19.68 0.46 2.97
CA ASP A 56 19.33 -0.90 3.42
C ASP A 56 17.97 -1.10 4.16
N ASP A 57 17.11 -1.94 3.57
CA ASP A 57 15.66 -2.02 3.75
C ASP A 57 15.19 -2.86 4.97
N LEU A 58 16.05 -3.77 5.47
CA LEU A 58 15.60 -4.79 6.42
C LEU A 58 15.63 -4.36 7.90
N ARG A 59 16.60 -3.52 8.31
CA ARG A 59 16.67 -2.99 9.69
C ARG A 59 15.71 -1.82 9.92
N THR A 60 15.61 -0.94 8.92
CA THR A 60 14.77 0.27 8.95
C THR A 60 13.28 -0.06 9.11
N LYS A 61 12.79 -1.13 8.46
CA LYS A 61 11.39 -1.58 8.53
C LYS A 61 10.98 -2.19 9.88
N HIS A 62 11.92 -2.78 10.61
CA HIS A 62 11.65 -3.35 11.94
C HIS A 62 11.50 -2.22 12.98
N ASP A 63 12.40 -1.24 12.94
CA ASP A 63 12.47 -0.21 13.96
C ASP A 63 11.42 0.90 13.77
N PHE A 64 10.94 1.13 12.54
CA PHE A 64 9.88 2.12 12.27
C PHE A 64 8.52 1.77 12.93
N LYS A 65 8.26 0.48 13.22
CA LYS A 65 7.02 0.03 13.88
C LYS A 65 6.92 0.42 15.36
N GLN A 66 8.00 0.93 15.95
CA GLN A 66 8.08 1.28 17.38
C GLN A 66 8.27 2.78 17.63
N VAL A 67 8.34 3.59 16.58
CA VAL A 67 8.61 5.03 16.73
C VAL A 67 7.30 5.79 16.83
N ASP A 68 7.07 6.37 18.01
CA ASP A 68 6.00 7.32 18.24
C ASP A 68 6.34 8.65 17.51
N SER A 69 5.50 9.03 16.56
CA SER A 69 5.67 10.20 15.69
C SER A 69 5.63 11.54 16.44
N GLN A 70 5.32 11.54 17.74
CA GLN A 70 5.27 12.73 18.58
C GLN A 70 6.56 12.96 19.41
N SER A 71 7.52 12.03 19.41
CA SER A 71 8.75 12.16 20.22
C SER A 71 10.00 12.48 19.38
N LEU A 72 10.41 13.75 19.39
CA LEU A 72 11.65 14.24 18.73
C LEU A 72 12.91 13.48 19.16
N LEU A 73 12.95 12.96 20.39
CA LEU A 73 14.07 12.19 20.94
C LEU A 73 14.17 10.77 20.35
N GLN A 74 13.03 10.12 20.07
CA GLN A 74 13.02 8.80 19.42
C GLN A 74 13.41 8.91 17.95
N LEU A 75 12.94 9.95 17.26
CA LEU A 75 13.36 10.29 15.90
C LEU A 75 14.89 10.52 15.81
N ALA A 76 15.46 11.26 16.77
CA ALA A 76 16.89 11.54 16.82
C ALA A 76 17.74 10.27 17.01
N ARG A 77 17.32 9.34 17.89
CA ARG A 77 18.00 8.05 18.08
C ARG A 77 17.91 7.13 16.87
N PHE A 78 16.75 7.13 16.20
CA PHE A 78 16.55 6.34 14.99
C PHE A 78 17.54 6.74 13.88
N VAL A 79 17.74 8.05 13.69
CA VAL A 79 18.71 8.59 12.73
C VAL A 79 20.16 8.33 13.12
N LEU A 80 20.48 8.39 14.42
CA LEU A 80 21.82 8.04 14.92
C LEU A 80 22.15 6.56 14.68
N ARG A 81 21.16 5.65 14.75
CA ARG A 81 21.36 4.20 14.57
C ARG A 81 21.39 3.73 13.11
N HIS A 82 20.74 4.44 12.19
CA HIS A 82 20.59 4.01 10.79
C HIS A 82 21.42 4.82 9.79
N ALA A 83 22.21 5.79 10.25
CA ALA A 83 23.09 6.55 9.38
C ALA A 83 24.40 5.78 9.12
N GLY A 84 24.59 5.31 7.89
CA GLY A 84 25.87 4.78 7.42
C GLY A 84 27.00 5.82 7.54
N PRO A 85 28.26 5.38 7.74
CA PRO A 85 29.40 6.28 7.87
C PRO A 85 29.65 7.00 6.52
N GLY A 86 29.47 8.33 6.48
CA GLY A 86 29.89 9.14 5.31
C GLY A 86 28.98 10.30 4.89
N GLU A 87 27.68 10.32 5.22
CA GLU A 87 26.81 11.42 4.74
C GLU A 87 26.87 12.67 5.62
N ALA A 88 26.87 13.87 5.01
CA ALA A 88 26.87 15.15 5.71
C ALA A 88 25.63 15.33 6.62
N LEU A 89 25.85 15.72 7.88
CA LEU A 89 24.82 15.93 8.91
C LEU A 89 23.65 16.84 8.46
N ARG A 90 23.92 17.79 7.55
CA ARG A 90 22.90 18.67 6.95
C ARG A 90 21.88 17.93 6.08
N ALA A 91 22.32 16.96 5.28
CA ALA A 91 21.41 16.15 4.47
C ALA A 91 20.51 15.27 5.35
N ARG A 92 21.02 14.85 6.52
CA ARG A 92 20.30 14.07 7.53
C ARG A 92 19.19 14.87 8.20
N ILE A 93 19.51 16.09 8.67
CA ILE A 93 18.53 17.01 9.28
C ILE A 93 17.47 17.42 8.26
N LYS A 94 17.85 17.69 7.01
CA LYS A 94 16.90 18.05 5.94
C LYS A 94 15.89 16.92 5.66
N ARG A 95 16.34 15.66 5.63
CA ARG A 95 15.45 14.49 5.47
C ARG A 95 14.46 14.34 6.63
N LEU A 96 14.90 14.54 7.87
CA LEU A 96 14.02 14.49 9.05
C LEU A 96 12.96 15.59 9.05
N VAL A 97 13.36 16.83 8.76
CA VAL A 97 12.43 17.96 8.69
C VAL A 97 11.42 17.74 7.56
N ASN A 98 11.86 17.18 6.43
CA ASN A 98 10.97 16.86 5.31
C ASN A 98 9.98 15.75 5.67
N LEU A 99 10.41 14.69 6.37
CA LEU A 99 9.52 13.62 6.83
C LEU A 99 8.52 14.10 7.89
N TYR A 100 8.95 14.95 8.82
CA TYR A 100 8.06 15.53 9.82
C TYR A 100 7.02 16.48 9.20
N ARG A 101 7.42 17.29 8.22
CA ARG A 101 6.50 18.26 7.57
C ARG A 101 5.61 17.63 6.50
N ASN A 102 6.14 16.67 5.74
CA ASN A 102 5.49 16.14 4.54
C ASN A 102 5.23 14.63 4.62
N GLY A 103 5.42 13.98 5.78
CA GLY A 103 5.29 12.53 5.93
C GLY A 103 3.93 11.99 5.50
N ASP A 104 2.86 12.74 5.78
CA ASP A 104 1.52 12.38 5.32
C ASP A 104 1.38 12.49 3.79
N ALA A 105 1.89 13.56 3.19
CA ALA A 105 1.89 13.75 1.75
C ALA A 105 2.75 12.69 1.04
N LEU A 106 3.91 12.35 1.60
CA LEU A 106 4.82 11.31 1.09
C LEU A 106 4.20 9.92 1.20
N ALA A 107 3.54 9.60 2.32
CA ALA A 107 2.80 8.35 2.45
C ALA A 107 1.64 8.29 1.44
N THR A 108 1.02 9.44 1.09
CA THR A 108 -0.04 9.49 0.09
C THR A 108 0.53 9.28 -1.31
N GLU A 109 1.65 9.94 -1.64
CA GLU A 109 2.37 9.76 -2.90
C GLU A 109 2.82 8.30 -3.07
N LEU A 110 3.35 7.66 -2.03
CA LEU A 110 3.77 6.26 -2.05
C LEU A 110 2.60 5.31 -2.28
N VAL A 111 1.50 5.49 -1.56
CA VAL A 111 0.28 4.68 -1.75
C VAL A 111 -0.31 4.92 -3.13
N HIS A 112 -0.40 6.18 -3.57
CA HIS A 112 -0.87 6.54 -4.90
C HIS A 112 -0.01 5.87 -5.99
N THR A 113 1.32 5.94 -5.87
CA THR A 113 2.24 5.33 -6.83
C THR A 113 2.06 3.81 -6.90
N ARG A 114 1.86 3.13 -5.76
CA ARG A 114 1.59 1.68 -5.74
C ARG A 114 0.25 1.36 -6.40
N CYS A 115 -0.80 2.06 -6.00
CA CYS A 115 -2.17 1.85 -6.46
C CYS A 115 -2.30 2.11 -7.96
N GLU A 116 -1.75 3.23 -8.42
CA GLU A 116 -1.70 3.63 -9.83
C GLU A 116 -0.93 2.64 -10.68
N ARG A 117 0.24 2.19 -10.21
CA ARG A 117 1.08 1.26 -10.95
C ARG A 117 0.50 -0.15 -10.98
N GLY A 118 -0.13 -0.61 -9.90
CA GLY A 118 -0.87 -1.87 -9.88
C GLY A 118 -2.03 -1.85 -10.87
N ALA A 119 -2.82 -0.77 -10.88
CA ALA A 119 -3.90 -0.57 -11.84
C ALA A 119 -3.40 -0.49 -13.29
N ASP A 120 -2.29 0.20 -13.55
CA ASP A 120 -1.68 0.28 -14.88
C ASP A 120 -1.17 -1.08 -15.37
N ILE A 121 -0.54 -1.87 -14.50
CA ILE A 121 -0.09 -3.23 -14.84
C ILE A 121 -1.27 -4.09 -15.29
N VAL A 122 -2.40 -4.09 -14.55
CA VAL A 122 -3.54 -4.93 -14.94
C VAL A 122 -4.23 -4.44 -16.21
N ARG A 123 -4.26 -3.13 -16.47
CA ARG A 123 -4.73 -2.59 -17.77
C ARG A 123 -3.86 -3.10 -18.92
N ARG A 124 -2.53 -3.09 -18.76
CA ARG A 124 -1.60 -3.60 -19.77
C ARG A 124 -1.72 -5.11 -20.00
N LEU A 125 -2.17 -5.86 -18.99
CA LEU A 125 -2.49 -7.29 -19.12
C LEU A 125 -3.85 -7.54 -19.79
N GLY A 126 -4.62 -6.49 -20.11
CA GLY A 126 -5.90 -6.57 -20.81
C GLY A 126 -7.11 -6.75 -19.90
N PHE A 127 -6.98 -6.57 -18.57
CA PHE A 127 -8.12 -6.61 -17.66
C PHE A 127 -8.94 -5.31 -17.74
N GLY A 128 -10.25 -5.43 -17.51
CA GLY A 128 -11.19 -4.30 -17.55
C GLY A 128 -11.03 -3.33 -16.38
N GLU A 129 -11.70 -2.18 -16.48
CA GLU A 129 -11.57 -1.12 -15.48
C GLU A 129 -12.13 -1.48 -14.10
N ALA A 130 -13.07 -2.43 -14.01
CA ALA A 130 -13.54 -2.92 -12.71
C ALA A 130 -12.40 -3.55 -11.90
N VAL A 131 -11.54 -4.34 -12.55
CA VAL A 131 -10.35 -4.95 -11.93
C VAL A 131 -9.33 -3.89 -11.57
N ALA A 132 -9.03 -2.98 -12.49
CA ALA A 132 -8.05 -1.91 -12.26
C ALA A 132 -8.47 -0.97 -11.12
N ALA A 133 -9.75 -0.58 -11.06
CA ALA A 133 -10.30 0.23 -9.98
C ALA A 133 -10.29 -0.52 -8.64
N GLY A 134 -10.59 -1.82 -8.65
CA GLY A 134 -10.50 -2.67 -7.46
C GLY A 134 -9.09 -2.70 -6.85
N ILE A 135 -8.06 -2.73 -7.69
CA ILE A 135 -6.66 -2.70 -7.26
C ILE A 135 -6.23 -1.30 -6.82
N PHE A 136 -6.65 -0.27 -7.58
CA PHE A 136 -6.33 1.12 -7.27
C PHE A 136 -6.86 1.55 -5.90
N SER A 137 -8.08 1.16 -5.57
CA SER A 137 -8.77 1.55 -4.34
C SER A 137 -8.60 0.54 -3.20
N LEU A 138 -7.66 -0.40 -3.28
CA LEU A 138 -7.49 -1.49 -2.32
C LEU A 138 -7.34 -1.00 -0.86
N ASP A 139 -6.68 0.13 -0.64
CA ASP A 139 -6.42 0.69 0.69
C ASP A 139 -7.41 1.81 1.08
N GLU A 140 -8.52 1.92 0.35
CA GLU A 140 -9.62 2.77 0.75
C GLU A 140 -10.35 2.18 1.95
N HIS A 141 -10.64 3.00 2.93
CA HIS A 141 -11.33 2.59 4.15
C HIS A 141 -12.76 3.09 4.11
N TRP A 142 -13.70 2.29 4.59
CA TRP A 142 -15.13 2.61 4.61
C TRP A 142 -15.46 4.01 5.17
N ASN A 143 -14.69 4.47 6.16
CA ASN A 143 -14.83 5.78 6.82
C ASN A 143 -14.17 6.97 6.08
N GLY A 144 -13.55 6.73 4.92
CA GLY A 144 -12.84 7.75 4.12
C GLY A 144 -11.49 8.16 4.67
N LYS A 145 -10.93 7.39 5.61
CA LYS A 145 -9.55 7.57 6.09
C LYS A 145 -8.54 6.73 5.31
N GLY A 146 -8.99 6.03 4.27
CA GLY A 146 -8.14 5.28 3.37
C GLY A 146 -7.49 6.16 2.33
N ARG A 147 -6.68 5.54 1.48
CA ARG A 147 -5.91 6.18 0.42
C ARG A 147 -6.09 5.36 -0.86
N PRO A 148 -5.90 5.95 -2.05
CA PRO A 148 -5.33 7.28 -2.30
C PRO A 148 -6.35 8.44 -2.44
N GLN A 149 -7.62 8.16 -2.69
CA GLN A 149 -8.66 9.15 -3.00
C GLN A 149 -9.51 9.52 -1.77
N GLY A 150 -9.48 8.72 -0.69
CA GLY A 150 -10.30 8.98 0.50
C GLY A 150 -11.78 8.68 0.25
N LEU A 151 -12.06 7.68 -0.59
CA LEU A 151 -13.42 7.25 -0.93
C LEU A 151 -14.15 6.72 0.32
N ARG A 152 -15.46 6.89 0.34
CA ARG A 152 -16.32 6.52 1.49
C ARG A 152 -17.40 5.54 1.09
N GLY A 153 -17.68 4.57 1.97
CA GLY A 153 -18.81 3.67 1.79
C GLY A 153 -18.82 2.98 0.42
N GLU A 154 -19.95 3.14 -0.29
CA GLU A 154 -20.18 2.49 -1.58
C GLU A 154 -19.47 3.16 -2.76
N TYR A 155 -18.88 4.34 -2.56
CA TYR A 155 -17.99 4.93 -3.58
C TYR A 155 -16.72 4.09 -3.76
N ILE A 156 -16.37 3.25 -2.78
CA ILE A 156 -15.27 2.30 -2.91
C ILE A 156 -15.74 1.12 -3.80
N PRO A 157 -14.99 0.76 -4.87
CA PRO A 157 -15.31 -0.40 -5.70
C PRO A 157 -15.54 -1.65 -4.84
N ILE A 158 -16.58 -2.43 -5.17
CA ILE A 158 -16.93 -3.62 -4.39
C ILE A 158 -15.78 -4.63 -4.33
N GLY A 159 -15.02 -4.77 -5.43
CA GLY A 159 -13.80 -5.58 -5.50
C GLY A 159 -12.75 -5.15 -4.48
N ALA A 160 -12.51 -3.84 -4.33
CA ALA A 160 -11.56 -3.29 -3.35
C ALA A 160 -12.01 -3.55 -1.91
N ARG A 161 -13.30 -3.33 -1.61
CA ARG A 161 -13.87 -3.58 -0.27
C ARG A 161 -13.71 -5.04 0.16
N ILE A 162 -14.04 -5.97 -0.74
CA ILE A 162 -13.92 -7.40 -0.47
C ILE A 162 -12.44 -7.81 -0.37
N ALA A 163 -11.58 -7.30 -1.26
CA ALA A 163 -10.15 -7.61 -1.24
C ALA A 163 -9.45 -7.10 0.02
N LEU A 164 -9.80 -5.89 0.48
CA LEU A 164 -9.31 -5.33 1.74
C LEU A 164 -9.76 -6.17 2.93
N LEU A 165 -11.03 -6.60 2.97
CA LEU A 165 -11.52 -7.47 4.03
C LEU A 165 -10.79 -8.82 4.04
N ALA A 166 -10.61 -9.42 2.87
CA ALA A 166 -10.04 -10.76 2.73
C ALA A 166 -8.52 -10.82 2.90
N GLN A 167 -7.82 -9.68 3.00
CA GLN A 167 -6.37 -9.62 3.18
C GLN A 167 -5.91 -9.40 4.62
N VAL A 168 -6.82 -9.05 5.54
CA VAL A 168 -6.52 -8.85 6.97
C VAL A 168 -6.26 -10.17 7.67
#